data_AF-A0A8T1U4N8-F1
#
_entry.id   AF-A0A8T1U4N8-F1
#
_cell.length_a   1.000
_cell.length_b   1.000
_cell.length_c   1.000
_cell.angle_alpha   90.00
_cell.angle_beta   90.00
_cell.angle_gamma   90.00
#
_symmetry.space_group_name_H-M   'P 1'
#
loop_
_entity.id
_entity.type
_entity.pdbx_description
1 polymer ?
#
loop_
_entity_poly.entity_id
_entity_poly.type
_entity_poly.pdbx_seq_one_letter_code
_entity_poly.pdbx_strand_id
1 'polypeptide(L)'
;MATAALFASLDATSTTVEAQMTQLSGPASERLFQSFSSNQRSLRVHNTADNDEERAFTLPGAGKLADVVESWASKIVQSAKIQSWLLAGRKTDDIFTTLQLNKAGNKIFEDPKFITWVVYVAKVEKHNPEEVILSKLMTQYTPESLATMIAAAKKVSNAEGLATLLQAQQRRVWMNAGESGDDVFKLLRLDDTGTKLFETPQFTTWTSYVDDFNRNNHNEAVSSISLLAKRYNEATLSEMLEAAKKVSSTESIATKLQTQQNELWLSQKKSPDDVFKLLKLNEPDLAVLIDPKLSAWSSYLKEFNLANPGKETTLLATLTSHYTDLGVAQLLQEGKKFTLTKEVSEDLQNAQFARWFYEKKTQDDIFNLLNLKRDTWLTDSDTMILREYNRFYKKVNTPN
;
A
#
# COMPACT_ATOMS: atom_id res chain seq x y z
N MET A 1 -40.89 25.76 -18.37
CA MET A 1 -39.46 25.65 -18.75
C MET A 1 -38.76 24.86 -17.67
N ALA A 2 -38.60 23.56 -17.89
CA ALA A 2 -37.96 22.63 -16.97
C ALA A 2 -36.67 22.14 -17.63
N THR A 3 -35.53 22.41 -17.00
CA THR A 3 -34.21 21.95 -17.46
C THR A 3 -33.81 20.74 -16.63
N ALA A 4 -33.85 19.57 -17.27
CA ALA A 4 -33.36 18.30 -16.73
C ALA A 4 -31.84 18.23 -16.87
N ALA A 5 -31.16 17.94 -15.75
CA ALA A 5 -29.74 17.65 -15.71
C ALA A 5 -29.48 16.20 -16.15
N LEU A 6 -28.67 16.02 -17.18
CA LEU A 6 -28.13 14.74 -17.62
C LEU A 6 -27.00 14.31 -16.67
N PHE A 7 -27.23 13.24 -15.92
CA PHE A 7 -26.17 12.47 -15.26
C PHE A 7 -25.43 11.66 -16.33
N ALA A 8 -24.16 12.01 -16.57
CA ALA A 8 -23.25 11.16 -17.33
C ALA A 8 -22.78 10.02 -16.42
N SER A 9 -23.17 8.79 -16.75
CA SER A 9 -22.54 7.59 -16.17
C SER A 9 -21.12 7.51 -16.68
N LEU A 10 -20.14 7.57 -15.77
CA LEU A 10 -18.79 7.13 -16.08
C LEU A 10 -18.83 5.61 -16.27
N ASP A 11 -18.74 5.17 -17.52
CA ASP A 11 -18.33 3.81 -17.83
C ASP A 11 -16.91 3.61 -17.27
N ALA A 12 -16.82 2.74 -16.26
CA ALA A 12 -15.55 2.18 -15.84
C ALA A 12 -15.03 1.31 -16.98
N THR A 13 -14.20 1.88 -17.84
CA THR A 13 -13.45 1.12 -18.84
C THR A 13 -12.53 0.15 -18.10
N SER A 14 -12.94 -1.12 -18.07
CA SER A 14 -12.09 -2.25 -17.74
C SER A 14 -10.90 -2.24 -18.69
N THR A 15 -9.77 -1.69 -18.25
CA THR A 15 -8.48 -1.83 -18.94
C THR A 15 -8.12 -3.31 -18.91
N THR A 16 -8.44 -3.99 -20.01
CA THR A 16 -8.08 -5.38 -20.25
C THR A 16 -6.58 -5.40 -20.48
N VAL A 17 -5.81 -5.83 -19.49
CA VAL A 17 -4.39 -6.13 -19.70
C VAL A 17 -4.35 -7.37 -20.60
N GLU A 18 -3.95 -7.21 -21.86
CA GLU A 18 -3.71 -8.34 -22.76
C GLU A 18 -2.64 -9.25 -22.14
N ALA A 19 -2.99 -10.52 -21.86
CA ALA A 19 -2.03 -11.47 -21.36
C ALA A 19 -1.02 -11.80 -22.45
N GLN A 20 0.22 -11.37 -22.25
CA GLN A 20 1.34 -11.77 -23.10
C GLN A 20 1.66 -13.24 -22.86
N MET A 21 1.17 -14.10 -23.77
CA MET A 21 1.69 -15.46 -23.92
C MET A 21 3.07 -15.40 -24.59
N THR A 22 3.95 -16.31 -24.19
CA THR A 22 5.42 -16.20 -24.29
C THR A 22 6.01 -15.77 -25.65
N GLN A 23 6.89 -14.77 -25.60
CA GLN A 23 8.21 -14.73 -26.26
C GLN A 23 9.24 -14.65 -25.11
N LEU A 24 9.99 -15.73 -24.88
CA LEU A 24 10.99 -15.84 -23.80
C LEU A 24 12.23 -15.01 -24.11
N SER A 25 12.62 -14.08 -23.23
CA SER A 25 14.03 -13.68 -23.03
C SER A 25 14.16 -12.59 -21.95
N GLY A 26 14.15 -12.99 -20.67
CA GLY A 26 14.38 -12.08 -19.54
C GLY A 26 15.14 -12.78 -18.42
N PRO A 27 16.20 -12.18 -17.84
CA PRO A 27 17.03 -12.82 -16.82
C PRO A 27 16.24 -13.28 -15.59
N ALA A 28 15.21 -12.54 -15.18
CA ALA A 28 14.36 -12.92 -14.05
C ALA A 28 13.60 -14.23 -14.30
N SER A 29 13.01 -14.41 -15.49
CA SER A 29 12.31 -15.64 -15.85
C SER A 29 13.23 -16.86 -15.87
N GLU A 30 14.48 -16.68 -16.30
CA GLU A 30 15.51 -17.74 -16.26
C GLU A 30 15.90 -18.11 -14.83
N ARG A 31 16.11 -17.13 -13.94
CA ARG A 31 16.45 -17.40 -12.53
C ARG A 31 15.34 -18.16 -11.81
N LEU A 32 14.09 -17.77 -12.01
CA LEU A 32 12.94 -18.50 -11.46
C LEU A 32 12.98 -19.95 -11.96
N PHE A 33 13.08 -20.16 -13.29
CA PHE A 33 13.10 -21.49 -13.89
C PHE A 33 14.28 -22.37 -13.44
N GLN A 34 15.46 -21.77 -13.21
CA GLN A 34 16.64 -22.46 -12.69
C GLN A 34 16.50 -22.83 -11.21
N SER A 35 15.99 -21.92 -10.37
CA SER A 35 15.69 -22.22 -8.97
C SER A 35 14.68 -23.38 -8.87
N PHE A 36 13.64 -23.36 -9.71
CA PHE A 36 12.71 -24.48 -9.84
C PHE A 36 13.38 -25.80 -10.22
N SER A 37 14.18 -25.79 -11.29
CA SER A 37 14.84 -27.00 -11.79
C SER A 37 15.78 -27.61 -10.73
N SER A 38 16.39 -26.75 -9.91
CA SER A 38 17.25 -27.16 -8.79
C SER A 38 16.43 -27.73 -7.62
N ASN A 39 15.31 -27.10 -7.26
CA ASN A 39 14.40 -27.60 -6.22
C ASN A 39 13.77 -28.95 -6.58
N GLN A 40 13.35 -29.14 -7.84
CA GLN A 40 12.87 -30.44 -8.30
C GLN A 40 13.93 -31.55 -8.23
N ARG A 41 15.22 -31.21 -8.43
CA ARG A 41 16.32 -32.18 -8.26
C ARG A 41 16.55 -32.49 -6.79
N SER A 42 16.54 -31.48 -5.91
CA SER A 42 16.73 -31.66 -4.46
C SER A 42 15.62 -32.51 -3.83
N LEU A 43 14.36 -32.26 -4.20
CA LEU A 43 13.20 -33.05 -3.74
C LEU A 43 13.22 -34.51 -4.23
N ARG A 44 13.90 -34.80 -5.36
CA ARG A 44 14.09 -36.18 -5.83
C ARG A 44 15.22 -36.91 -5.10
N VAL A 45 16.19 -36.17 -4.54
CA VAL A 45 17.40 -36.73 -3.89
C VAL A 45 17.19 -36.98 -2.39
N HIS A 46 16.35 -36.20 -1.70
CA HIS A 46 15.98 -36.44 -0.29
C HIS A 46 14.91 -37.54 -0.09
N ASN A 47 14.78 -38.48 -1.02
CA ASN A 47 13.90 -39.66 -0.92
C ASN A 47 14.41 -40.77 0.03
N THR A 48 15.25 -40.44 1.00
CA THR A 48 15.60 -41.34 2.10
C THR A 48 15.04 -40.74 3.37
N ALA A 49 14.08 -41.47 3.96
CA ALA A 49 13.43 -41.14 5.20
C ALA A 49 14.47 -40.77 6.27
N ASP A 50 14.56 -39.49 6.59
CA ASP A 50 14.99 -39.08 7.91
C ASP A 50 14.26 -37.81 8.34
N ASN A 51 13.85 -37.88 9.59
CA ASN A 51 13.01 -36.97 10.31
C ASN A 51 13.87 -35.79 10.78
N ASP A 52 14.28 -34.93 9.85
CA ASP A 52 14.98 -33.70 10.19
C ASP A 52 14.00 -32.54 10.08
N GLU A 53 13.92 -31.77 11.16
CA GLU A 53 13.29 -30.47 11.24
C GLU A 53 13.99 -29.50 10.28
N GLU A 54 13.82 -29.68 8.97
CA GLU A 54 14.05 -28.62 8.02
C GLU A 54 13.20 -27.44 8.47
N ARG A 55 13.81 -26.26 8.55
CA ARG A 55 13.15 -25.00 8.88
C ARG A 55 12.02 -24.76 7.88
N ALA A 56 10.86 -25.34 8.16
CA ALA A 56 9.77 -25.42 7.22
C ALA A 56 9.24 -24.00 7.01
N PHE A 57 9.34 -23.52 5.78
CA PHE A 57 8.81 -22.25 5.35
C PHE A 57 7.30 -22.22 5.64
N THR A 58 6.87 -21.47 6.66
CA THR A 58 5.46 -21.48 7.10
C THR A 58 4.65 -20.51 6.25
N LEU A 59 3.87 -21.06 5.31
CA LEU A 59 2.93 -20.29 4.49
C LEU A 59 1.49 -20.48 4.94
N PRO A 60 0.71 -19.39 5.05
CA PRO A 60 -0.73 -19.50 5.24
C PRO A 60 -1.36 -20.33 4.11
N GLY A 61 -1.94 -21.49 4.45
CA GLY A 61 -2.65 -22.37 3.50
C GLY A 61 -1.86 -23.58 2.99
N ALA A 62 -0.60 -23.76 3.36
CA ALA A 62 0.14 -25.00 3.08
C ALA A 62 -0.63 -26.22 3.63
N GLY A 63 -0.82 -27.26 2.80
CA GLY A 63 -1.57 -28.48 3.16
C GLY A 63 -3.08 -28.46 2.87
N LYS A 64 -3.66 -27.35 2.39
CA LYS A 64 -5.11 -27.26 2.08
C LYS A 64 -5.50 -27.73 0.68
N LEU A 65 -4.53 -28.15 -0.14
CA LEU A 65 -4.80 -28.58 -1.51
C LEU A 65 -5.67 -29.84 -1.57
N ALA A 66 -5.49 -30.78 -0.64
CA ALA A 66 -6.29 -32.00 -0.59
C ALA A 66 -7.79 -31.70 -0.45
N ASP A 67 -8.16 -30.82 0.50
CA ASP A 67 -9.56 -30.40 0.72
C ASP A 67 -10.16 -29.72 -0.52
N VAL A 68 -9.37 -28.84 -1.15
CA VAL A 68 -9.77 -28.10 -2.35
C VAL A 68 -9.96 -29.06 -3.53
N VAL A 69 -9.03 -29.99 -3.72
CA VAL A 69 -9.09 -31.01 -4.78
C VAL A 69 -10.23 -31.99 -4.53
N GLU A 70 -10.49 -32.40 -3.29
CA GLU A 70 -11.61 -33.28 -2.93
C GLU A 70 -12.96 -32.59 -3.20
N SER A 71 -13.07 -31.30 -2.85
CA SER A 71 -14.24 -30.48 -3.18
C SER A 71 -14.50 -30.41 -4.68
N TRP A 72 -13.47 -30.27 -5.52
CA TRP A 72 -13.67 -30.29 -6.97
C TRP A 72 -13.84 -31.70 -7.54
N ALA A 73 -13.15 -32.70 -7.03
CA ALA A 73 -13.25 -34.09 -7.48
C ALA A 73 -14.66 -34.65 -7.26
N SER A 74 -15.32 -34.28 -6.16
CA SER A 74 -16.72 -34.60 -5.92
C SER A 74 -17.67 -33.96 -6.94
N LYS A 75 -17.39 -32.71 -7.36
CA LYS A 75 -18.15 -32.00 -8.41
C LYS A 75 -17.90 -32.54 -9.82
N ILE A 76 -16.71 -33.11 -10.07
CA ILE A 76 -16.30 -33.61 -11.40
C ILE A 76 -16.82 -35.04 -11.65
N VAL A 77 -17.45 -35.69 -10.66
CA VAL A 77 -17.97 -37.08 -10.72
C VAL A 77 -16.92 -38.02 -11.32
N GLN A 78 -15.97 -38.51 -10.51
CA GLN A 78 -14.95 -39.52 -10.86
C GLN A 78 -14.81 -39.80 -12.36
N SER A 79 -14.33 -38.80 -13.12
CA SER A 79 -14.52 -38.86 -14.57
C SER A 79 -13.80 -40.09 -15.14
N ALA A 80 -14.51 -40.89 -15.94
CA ALA A 80 -13.93 -42.07 -16.59
C ALA A 80 -12.66 -41.70 -17.40
N LYS A 81 -12.57 -40.44 -17.86
CA LYS A 81 -11.38 -39.85 -18.48
C LYS A 81 -10.18 -39.81 -17.52
N ILE A 82 -10.32 -39.24 -16.32
CA ILE A 82 -9.23 -39.22 -15.32
C ILE A 82 -8.77 -40.63 -15.01
N GLN A 83 -9.70 -41.58 -14.80
CA GLN A 83 -9.34 -42.97 -14.53
C GLN A 83 -8.59 -43.61 -15.71
N SER A 84 -9.05 -43.37 -16.93
CA SER A 84 -8.36 -43.86 -18.14
C SER A 84 -6.94 -43.31 -18.26
N TRP A 85 -6.71 -42.04 -17.90
CA TRP A 85 -5.38 -41.43 -17.95
C TRP A 85 -4.46 -41.95 -16.84
N LEU A 86 -5.01 -42.24 -15.66
CA LEU A 86 -4.27 -42.85 -14.55
C LEU A 86 -3.84 -44.28 -14.90
N LEU A 87 -4.75 -45.11 -15.41
CA LEU A 87 -4.45 -46.48 -15.83
C LEU A 87 -3.43 -46.52 -16.99
N ALA A 88 -3.52 -45.58 -17.91
CA ALA A 88 -2.58 -45.46 -19.03
C ALA A 88 -1.25 -44.79 -18.65
N GLY A 89 -1.07 -44.35 -17.39
CA GLY A 89 0.16 -43.68 -16.95
C GLY A 89 0.53 -42.44 -17.76
N ARG A 90 -0.47 -41.67 -18.21
CA ARG A 90 -0.25 -40.48 -19.05
C ARG A 90 0.57 -39.43 -18.28
N LYS A 91 1.37 -38.63 -18.98
CA LYS A 91 2.09 -37.52 -18.35
C LYS A 91 1.17 -36.31 -18.18
N THR A 92 1.37 -35.55 -17.11
CA THR A 92 0.58 -34.34 -16.83
C THR A 92 0.67 -33.31 -17.96
N ASP A 93 1.84 -33.13 -18.57
CA ASP A 93 2.05 -32.24 -19.72
C ASP A 93 1.25 -32.64 -20.97
N ASP A 94 1.17 -33.94 -21.24
CA ASP A 94 0.43 -34.47 -22.38
C ASP A 94 -1.07 -34.21 -22.21
N ILE A 95 -1.59 -34.39 -20.99
CA ILE A 95 -2.99 -34.11 -20.67
C ILE A 95 -3.28 -32.60 -20.75
N PHE A 96 -2.37 -31.74 -20.29
CA PHE A 96 -2.53 -30.29 -20.42
C PHE A 96 -2.73 -29.86 -21.88
N THR A 97 -1.92 -30.43 -22.77
CA THR A 97 -1.99 -30.16 -24.22
C THR A 97 -3.23 -30.82 -24.85
N THR A 98 -3.57 -32.05 -24.46
CA THR A 98 -4.76 -32.78 -24.93
C THR A 98 -6.05 -32.01 -24.61
N LEU A 99 -6.10 -31.36 -23.45
CA LEU A 99 -7.21 -30.51 -23.03
C LEU A 99 -7.22 -29.13 -23.70
N GLN A 100 -6.19 -28.83 -24.52
CA GLN A 100 -5.98 -27.56 -25.21
C GLN A 100 -5.81 -26.37 -24.25
N LEU A 101 -5.32 -26.62 -23.02
CA LEU A 101 -5.13 -25.58 -22.00
C LEU A 101 -4.01 -24.61 -22.35
N ASN A 102 -3.08 -25.01 -23.22
CA ASN A 102 -2.08 -24.14 -23.82
C ASN A 102 -2.67 -23.07 -24.76
N LYS A 103 -3.97 -23.15 -25.08
CA LYS A 103 -4.70 -22.18 -25.89
C LYS A 103 -5.77 -21.42 -25.08
N ALA A 104 -5.85 -21.63 -23.76
CA ALA A 104 -6.94 -21.12 -22.93
C ALA A 104 -6.88 -19.60 -22.67
N GLY A 105 -5.79 -18.93 -23.03
CA GLY A 105 -5.66 -17.48 -22.83
C GLY A 105 -5.60 -17.09 -21.35
N ASN A 106 -5.94 -15.84 -21.06
CA ASN A 106 -6.05 -15.30 -19.71
C ASN A 106 -7.22 -15.86 -18.88
N LYS A 107 -8.11 -16.67 -19.49
CA LYS A 107 -9.28 -17.27 -18.84
C LYS A 107 -9.07 -18.71 -18.42
N ILE A 108 -7.83 -19.18 -18.33
CA ILE A 108 -7.52 -20.55 -17.94
C ILE A 108 -8.13 -20.95 -16.58
N PHE A 109 -8.21 -20.03 -15.63
CA PHE A 109 -8.82 -20.26 -14.32
C PHE A 109 -10.36 -20.38 -14.37
N GLU A 110 -10.99 -19.92 -15.45
CA GLU A 110 -12.42 -20.06 -15.70
C GLU A 110 -12.75 -21.35 -16.48
N ASP A 111 -11.76 -21.99 -17.12
CA ASP A 111 -11.95 -23.19 -17.94
C ASP A 111 -12.15 -24.44 -17.05
N PRO A 112 -13.30 -25.13 -17.10
CA PRO A 112 -13.54 -26.36 -16.34
C PRO A 112 -12.53 -27.49 -16.66
N LYS A 113 -11.92 -27.46 -17.85
CA LYS A 113 -10.85 -28.40 -18.23
C LYS A 113 -9.59 -28.18 -17.40
N PHE A 114 -9.31 -26.94 -16.99
CA PHE A 114 -8.17 -26.64 -16.12
C PHE A 114 -8.35 -27.31 -14.76
N ILE A 115 -9.55 -27.25 -14.19
CA ILE A 115 -9.86 -27.95 -12.93
C ILE A 115 -9.74 -29.47 -13.09
N THR A 116 -10.20 -30.01 -14.24
CA THR A 116 -10.01 -31.44 -14.55
C THR A 116 -8.54 -31.83 -14.58
N TRP A 117 -7.68 -30.99 -15.17
CA TRP A 117 -6.24 -31.21 -15.19
C TRP A 117 -5.63 -31.10 -13.79
N VAL A 118 -6.00 -30.09 -13.00
CA VAL A 118 -5.54 -29.90 -11.61
C VAL A 118 -5.86 -31.13 -10.75
N VAL A 119 -7.10 -31.66 -10.83
CA VAL A 119 -7.47 -32.90 -10.13
C VAL A 119 -6.64 -34.09 -10.61
N TYR A 120 -6.32 -34.17 -11.90
CA TYR A 120 -5.44 -35.21 -12.41
C TYR A 120 -4.01 -35.08 -11.85
N VAL A 121 -3.42 -33.88 -11.86
CA VAL A 121 -2.09 -33.64 -11.29
C VAL A 121 -2.05 -34.04 -9.82
N ALA A 122 -3.05 -33.63 -9.03
CA ALA A 122 -3.13 -33.96 -7.60
C ALA A 122 -3.28 -35.47 -7.30
N LYS A 123 -3.75 -36.27 -8.27
CA LYS A 123 -3.81 -37.73 -8.13
C LYS A 123 -2.50 -38.42 -8.52
N VAL A 124 -1.74 -37.83 -9.43
CA VAL A 124 -0.47 -38.38 -9.92
C VAL A 124 0.70 -37.96 -9.03
N GLU A 125 0.75 -36.68 -8.65
CA GLU A 125 1.79 -36.10 -7.81
C GLU A 125 1.31 -36.05 -6.35
N LYS A 126 1.96 -36.82 -5.49
CA LYS A 126 1.51 -37.02 -4.10
C LYS A 126 2.14 -36.04 -3.11
N HIS A 127 3.29 -35.45 -3.44
CA HIS A 127 4.06 -34.66 -2.48
C HIS A 127 3.90 -33.16 -2.68
N ASN A 128 3.93 -32.67 -3.92
CA ASN A 128 3.80 -31.23 -4.20
C ASN A 128 3.07 -30.92 -5.52
N PRO A 129 1.76 -31.25 -5.63
CA PRO A 129 1.02 -31.02 -6.87
C PRO A 129 0.87 -29.53 -7.22
N GLU A 130 0.83 -28.63 -6.23
CA GLU A 130 0.79 -27.17 -6.45
C GLU A 130 2.03 -26.65 -7.18
N GLU A 131 3.21 -27.23 -6.92
CA GLU A 131 4.44 -26.88 -7.62
C GLU A 131 4.39 -27.32 -9.09
N VAL A 132 3.87 -28.52 -9.38
CA VAL A 132 3.69 -29.00 -10.76
C VAL A 132 2.69 -28.11 -11.52
N ILE A 133 1.59 -27.74 -10.88
CA ILE A 133 0.58 -26.84 -11.44
C ILE A 133 1.19 -25.48 -11.75
N LEU A 134 1.84 -24.85 -10.77
CA LEU A 134 2.44 -23.52 -10.94
C LEU A 134 3.54 -23.54 -12.00
N SER A 135 4.43 -24.54 -11.96
CA SER A 135 5.52 -24.69 -12.93
C SER A 135 4.99 -24.74 -14.35
N LYS A 136 3.93 -25.53 -14.59
CA LYS A 136 3.29 -25.58 -15.91
C LYS A 136 2.79 -24.21 -16.33
N LEU A 137 2.10 -23.49 -15.46
CA LEU A 137 1.59 -22.14 -15.74
C LEU A 137 2.72 -21.15 -16.05
N MET A 138 3.85 -21.23 -15.34
CA MET A 138 5.02 -20.36 -15.57
C MET A 138 5.69 -20.59 -16.93
N THR A 139 5.47 -21.75 -17.58
CA THR A 139 5.90 -21.94 -18.97
C THR A 139 4.99 -21.25 -19.99
N GLN A 140 3.77 -20.89 -19.60
CA GLN A 140 2.73 -20.34 -20.48
C GLN A 140 2.58 -18.82 -20.34
N TYR A 141 2.88 -18.27 -19.16
CA TYR A 141 2.59 -16.89 -18.80
C TYR A 141 3.83 -16.18 -18.23
N THR A 142 3.94 -14.88 -18.50
CA THR A 142 4.94 -14.03 -17.82
C THR A 142 4.67 -13.99 -16.31
N PRO A 143 5.70 -13.76 -15.47
CA PRO A 143 5.52 -13.71 -14.02
C PRO A 143 4.46 -12.68 -13.57
N GLU A 144 4.47 -11.48 -14.17
CA GLU A 144 3.49 -10.42 -13.96
C GLU A 144 2.06 -10.85 -14.33
N SER A 145 1.89 -11.38 -15.54
CA SER A 145 0.58 -11.83 -16.02
C SER A 145 0.03 -12.96 -15.15
N LEU A 146 0.88 -13.93 -14.79
CA LEU A 146 0.51 -15.03 -13.92
C LEU A 146 0.07 -14.57 -12.54
N ALA A 147 0.84 -13.68 -11.90
CA ALA A 147 0.47 -13.11 -10.61
C ALA A 147 -0.88 -12.37 -10.67
N THR A 148 -1.11 -11.63 -11.77
CA THR A 148 -2.37 -10.89 -12.00
C THR A 148 -3.56 -11.85 -12.17
N MET A 149 -3.41 -12.90 -12.98
CA MET A 149 -4.46 -13.90 -13.18
C MET A 149 -4.77 -14.66 -11.89
N ILE A 150 -3.76 -15.04 -11.10
CA ILE A 150 -3.94 -15.67 -9.80
C ILE A 150 -4.68 -14.71 -8.85
N ALA A 151 -4.28 -13.44 -8.77
CA ALA A 151 -4.94 -12.45 -7.91
C ALA A 151 -6.41 -12.21 -8.31
N ALA A 152 -6.73 -12.22 -9.60
CA ALA A 152 -8.10 -12.13 -10.08
C ALA A 152 -8.91 -13.39 -9.72
N ALA A 153 -8.34 -14.58 -9.92
CA ALA A 153 -8.98 -15.86 -9.60
C ALA A 153 -9.29 -16.01 -8.10
N LYS A 154 -8.52 -15.36 -7.21
CA LYS A 154 -8.84 -15.30 -5.77
C LYS A 154 -10.17 -14.62 -5.46
N LYS A 155 -10.66 -13.74 -6.34
CA LYS A 155 -11.95 -13.05 -6.15
C LYS A 155 -13.14 -13.86 -6.68
N VAL A 156 -12.88 -15.01 -7.31
CA VAL A 156 -13.91 -15.88 -7.89
C VAL A 156 -14.08 -17.10 -6.99
N SER A 157 -15.28 -17.27 -6.42
CA SER A 157 -15.56 -18.28 -5.38
C SER A 157 -15.17 -19.72 -5.77
N ASN A 158 -15.29 -20.11 -7.04
CA ASN A 158 -14.95 -21.47 -7.49
C ASN A 158 -13.43 -21.73 -7.62
N ALA A 159 -12.62 -20.68 -7.79
CA ALA A 159 -11.18 -20.73 -8.00
C ALA A 159 -10.37 -20.20 -6.81
N GLU A 160 -11.03 -19.59 -5.82
CA GLU A 160 -10.41 -18.95 -4.66
C GLU A 160 -9.40 -19.86 -3.93
N GLY A 161 -9.79 -21.11 -3.68
CA GLY A 161 -8.94 -22.10 -3.02
C GLY A 161 -7.65 -22.38 -3.81
N LEU A 162 -7.77 -22.63 -5.13
CA LEU A 162 -6.61 -22.86 -5.99
C LEU A 162 -5.70 -21.64 -6.02
N ALA A 163 -6.31 -20.48 -6.23
CA ALA A 163 -5.60 -19.25 -6.49
C ALA A 163 -4.85 -18.81 -5.23
N THR A 164 -5.43 -19.02 -4.05
CA THR A 164 -4.74 -18.77 -2.78
C THR A 164 -3.50 -19.67 -2.62
N LEU A 165 -3.64 -20.96 -2.93
CA LEU A 165 -2.52 -21.92 -2.89
C LEU A 165 -1.43 -21.57 -3.91
N LEU A 166 -1.80 -21.28 -5.16
CA LEU A 166 -0.86 -20.91 -6.21
C LEU A 166 -0.16 -19.57 -5.91
N GLN A 167 -0.85 -18.60 -5.30
CA GLN A 167 -0.22 -17.35 -4.90
C GLN A 167 0.81 -17.57 -3.79
N ALA A 168 0.53 -18.45 -2.82
CA ALA A 168 1.49 -18.81 -1.78
C ALA A 168 2.71 -19.54 -2.37
N GLN A 169 2.48 -20.52 -3.25
CA GLN A 169 3.55 -21.24 -3.93
C GLN A 169 4.38 -20.32 -4.85
N GLN A 170 3.75 -19.35 -5.52
CA GLN A 170 4.43 -18.35 -6.33
C GLN A 170 5.39 -17.49 -5.49
N ARG A 171 4.98 -17.07 -4.29
CA ARG A 171 5.87 -16.33 -3.37
C ARG A 171 7.02 -17.20 -2.88
N ARG A 172 6.76 -18.47 -2.52
CA ARG A 172 7.79 -19.43 -2.11
C ARG A 172 8.90 -19.56 -3.16
N VAL A 173 8.48 -19.65 -4.41
CA VAL A 173 9.38 -19.75 -5.57
C VAL A 173 10.26 -18.52 -5.69
N TRP A 174 9.69 -17.32 -5.60
CA TRP A 174 10.46 -16.09 -5.65
C TRP A 174 11.51 -16.05 -4.53
N MET A 175 11.14 -16.46 -3.31
CA MET A 175 12.07 -16.56 -2.18
C MET A 175 13.19 -17.58 -2.41
N ASN A 176 12.86 -18.78 -2.90
CA ASN A 176 13.85 -19.82 -3.20
C ASN A 176 14.78 -19.42 -4.37
N ALA A 177 14.35 -18.51 -5.23
CA ALA A 177 15.18 -17.93 -6.28
C ALA A 177 16.07 -16.78 -5.77
N GLY A 178 15.97 -16.41 -4.50
CA GLY A 178 16.72 -15.32 -3.90
C GLY A 178 16.27 -13.94 -4.39
N GLU A 179 15.05 -13.82 -4.91
CA GLU A 179 14.55 -12.54 -5.41
C GLU A 179 14.30 -11.60 -4.22
N SER A 180 14.89 -10.41 -4.25
CA SER A 180 14.66 -9.42 -3.19
C SER A 180 13.26 -8.81 -3.28
N GLY A 181 12.85 -8.07 -2.23
CA GLY A 181 11.65 -7.24 -2.32
C GLY A 181 11.70 -6.22 -3.47
N ASP A 182 12.90 -5.76 -3.86
CA ASP A 182 13.10 -4.88 -5.00
C ASP A 182 12.94 -5.61 -6.35
N ASP A 183 13.39 -6.86 -6.44
CA ASP A 183 13.25 -7.68 -7.64
C ASP A 183 11.78 -8.06 -7.88
N VAL A 184 11.08 -8.50 -6.83
CA VAL A 184 9.66 -8.87 -6.94
C VAL A 184 8.80 -7.64 -7.28
N PHE A 185 9.17 -6.45 -6.80
CA PHE A 185 8.49 -5.21 -7.18
C PHE A 185 8.54 -4.96 -8.70
N LYS A 186 9.71 -5.13 -9.31
CA LYS A 186 9.91 -4.99 -10.77
C LYS A 186 9.28 -6.14 -11.55
N LEU A 187 9.37 -7.37 -11.03
CA LEU A 187 8.73 -8.55 -11.61
C LEU A 187 7.21 -8.36 -11.76
N LEU A 188 6.60 -7.65 -10.81
CA LEU A 188 5.18 -7.29 -10.81
C LEU A 188 4.89 -5.95 -11.52
N ARG A 189 5.90 -5.34 -12.15
CA ARG A 189 5.82 -4.06 -12.86
C ARG A 189 5.22 -2.92 -12.06
N LEU A 190 5.47 -2.92 -10.75
CA LEU A 190 5.01 -1.87 -9.85
C LEU A 190 5.81 -0.57 -10.03
N ASP A 191 6.92 -0.59 -10.77
CA ASP A 191 7.69 0.57 -11.19
C ASP A 191 7.02 1.37 -12.31
N ASP A 192 6.14 0.74 -13.09
CA ASP A 192 5.38 1.39 -14.17
C ASP A 192 4.12 2.14 -13.65
N THR A 193 3.74 1.95 -12.38
CA THR A 193 2.44 2.44 -11.86
C THR A 193 2.45 3.91 -11.47
N GLY A 194 3.64 4.49 -11.24
CA GLY A 194 3.78 5.83 -10.68
C GLY A 194 2.93 6.04 -9.42
N THR A 195 2.23 7.16 -9.33
CA THR A 195 1.41 7.51 -8.15
C THR A 195 0.17 6.64 -7.95
N LYS A 196 -0.18 5.76 -8.90
CA LYS A 196 -1.33 4.84 -8.83
C LYS A 196 -1.00 3.48 -8.20
N LEU A 197 0.17 3.35 -7.58
CA LEU A 197 0.66 2.11 -6.99
C LEU A 197 -0.38 1.37 -6.13
N PHE A 198 -1.04 2.09 -5.23
CA PHE A 198 -2.02 1.54 -4.28
C PHE A 198 -3.34 1.08 -4.93
N GLU A 199 -3.61 1.52 -6.16
CA GLU A 199 -4.80 1.11 -6.92
C GLU A 199 -4.62 -0.26 -7.60
N THR A 200 -3.38 -0.77 -7.63
CA THR A 200 -3.05 -2.00 -8.36
C THR A 200 -3.21 -3.26 -7.48
N PRO A 201 -3.85 -4.33 -7.99
CA PRO A 201 -3.95 -5.59 -7.26
C PRO A 201 -2.57 -6.23 -7.00
N GLN A 202 -1.59 -5.98 -7.86
CA GLN A 202 -0.22 -6.49 -7.74
C GLN A 202 0.47 -5.95 -6.48
N PHE A 203 0.15 -4.73 -6.04
CA PHE A 203 0.71 -4.15 -4.82
C PHE A 203 0.44 -5.04 -3.59
N THR A 204 -0.77 -5.59 -3.47
CA THR A 204 -1.11 -6.50 -2.36
C THR A 204 -0.29 -7.79 -2.39
N THR A 205 0.01 -8.29 -3.59
CA THR A 205 0.85 -9.49 -3.78
C THR A 205 2.28 -9.20 -3.35
N TRP A 206 2.81 -8.04 -3.72
CA TRP A 206 4.13 -7.58 -3.28
C TRP A 206 4.21 -7.37 -1.76
N THR A 207 3.20 -6.75 -1.14
CA THR A 207 3.21 -6.58 0.33
C THR A 207 3.17 -7.91 1.07
N SER A 208 2.38 -8.89 0.59
CA SER A 208 2.38 -10.24 1.16
C SER A 208 3.72 -10.94 0.96
N TYR A 209 4.41 -10.68 -0.15
CA TYR A 209 5.76 -11.20 -0.37
C TYR A 209 6.75 -10.65 0.65
N VAL A 210 6.78 -9.34 0.86
CA VAL A 210 7.69 -8.72 1.83
C VAL A 210 7.38 -9.20 3.26
N ASP A 211 6.10 -9.31 3.63
CA ASP A 211 5.71 -9.85 4.94
C ASP A 211 6.17 -11.32 5.11
N ASP A 212 6.00 -12.18 4.11
CA ASP A 212 6.46 -13.58 4.15
C ASP A 212 7.99 -13.68 4.14
N PHE A 213 8.68 -12.85 3.35
CA PHE A 213 10.14 -12.77 3.31
C PHE A 213 10.71 -12.42 4.69
N ASN A 214 10.16 -11.39 5.34
CA ASN A 214 10.62 -10.96 6.66
C ASN A 214 10.36 -12.00 7.75
N ARG A 215 9.25 -12.74 7.68
CA ARG A 215 8.92 -13.83 8.62
C ARG A 215 9.84 -15.04 8.50
N ASN A 216 10.45 -15.25 7.34
CA ASN A 216 11.29 -16.42 7.11
C ASN A 216 12.78 -16.06 7.08
N ASN A 217 13.13 -14.77 6.94
CA ASN A 217 14.49 -14.24 6.92
C ASN A 217 14.66 -13.11 7.95
N HIS A 218 14.47 -13.42 9.24
CA HIS A 218 14.46 -12.41 10.31
C HIS A 218 15.71 -11.50 10.32
N ASN A 219 16.88 -12.05 10.02
CA ASN A 219 18.15 -11.30 10.01
C ASN A 219 18.31 -10.38 8.79
N GLU A 220 17.51 -10.60 7.74
CA GLU A 220 17.52 -9.84 6.49
C GLU A 220 16.21 -9.06 6.30
N ALA A 221 15.41 -8.93 7.36
CA ALA A 221 14.10 -8.30 7.28
C ALA A 221 14.20 -6.88 6.71
N VAL A 222 13.39 -6.59 5.71
CA VAL A 222 13.33 -5.32 5.01
C VAL A 222 12.04 -4.57 5.31
N SER A 223 12.13 -3.26 5.46
CA SER A 223 10.97 -2.40 5.69
C SER A 223 10.29 -2.05 4.36
N SER A 224 8.99 -2.34 4.23
CA SER A 224 8.21 -2.03 3.03
C SER A 224 8.25 -0.55 2.69
N ILE A 225 8.11 0.34 3.69
CA ILE A 225 8.24 1.78 3.45
C ILE A 225 9.65 2.15 2.98
N SER A 226 10.70 1.49 3.48
CA SER A 226 12.08 1.75 3.05
C SER A 226 12.29 1.36 1.59
N LEU A 227 11.67 0.26 1.13
CA LEU A 227 11.68 -0.11 -0.28
C LEU A 227 10.93 0.94 -1.14
N LEU A 228 9.78 1.44 -0.67
CA LEU A 228 9.05 2.50 -1.38
C LEU A 228 9.82 3.83 -1.42
N ALA A 229 10.50 4.19 -0.34
CA ALA A 229 11.31 5.41 -0.23
C ALA A 229 12.52 5.43 -1.20
N LYS A 230 12.96 4.28 -1.72
CA LYS A 230 13.97 4.22 -2.79
C LYS A 230 13.45 4.71 -4.15
N ARG A 231 12.12 4.76 -4.33
CA ARG A 231 11.45 5.00 -5.63
C ARG A 231 10.66 6.30 -5.65
N TYR A 232 10.09 6.67 -4.52
CA TYR A 232 9.31 7.89 -4.36
C TYR A 232 10.05 8.82 -3.43
N ASN A 233 10.11 10.11 -3.78
CA ASN A 233 10.52 11.11 -2.81
C ASN A 233 9.53 11.10 -1.63
N GLU A 234 10.01 11.47 -0.44
CA GLU A 234 9.27 11.26 0.80
C GLU A 234 7.95 12.07 0.84
N ALA A 235 7.93 13.29 0.28
CA ALA A 235 6.73 14.12 0.21
C ALA A 235 5.64 13.49 -0.69
N THR A 236 6.02 13.02 -1.87
CA THR A 236 5.10 12.32 -2.79
C THR A 236 4.60 11.03 -2.17
N LEU A 237 5.46 10.27 -1.48
CA LEU A 237 5.05 9.04 -0.81
C LEU A 237 4.03 9.31 0.30
N SER A 238 4.24 10.33 1.13
CA SER A 238 3.28 10.72 2.17
C SER A 238 1.94 11.17 1.58
N GLU A 239 1.96 11.92 0.48
CA GLU A 239 0.74 12.32 -0.22
C GLU A 239 -0.04 11.11 -0.77
N MET A 240 0.67 10.16 -1.40
CA MET A 240 0.05 8.92 -1.89
C MET A 240 -0.55 8.09 -0.74
N LEU A 241 0.11 8.03 0.42
CA LEU A 241 -0.42 7.33 1.60
C LEU A 241 -1.66 8.02 2.16
N GLU A 242 -1.67 9.35 2.25
CA GLU A 242 -2.83 10.12 2.70
C GLU A 242 -4.02 9.99 1.73
N ALA A 243 -3.77 9.90 0.43
CA ALA A 243 -4.81 9.59 -0.55
C ALA A 243 -5.33 8.15 -0.37
N ALA A 244 -4.44 7.17 -0.22
CA ALA A 244 -4.80 5.76 -0.04
C ALA A 244 -5.55 5.49 1.28
N LYS A 245 -5.33 6.31 2.33
CA LYS A 245 -6.11 6.25 3.58
C LYS A 245 -7.57 6.63 3.39
N LYS A 246 -7.91 7.42 2.37
CA LYS A 246 -9.30 7.84 2.07
C LYS A 246 -10.10 6.78 1.30
N VAL A 247 -9.45 5.71 0.86
CA VAL A 247 -10.08 4.62 0.10
C VAL A 247 -10.15 3.37 0.98
N SER A 248 -11.37 2.90 1.26
CA SER A 248 -11.60 1.82 2.23
C SER A 248 -10.83 0.52 1.94
N SER A 249 -10.59 0.19 0.67
CA SER A 249 -9.83 -1.01 0.28
C SER A 249 -8.32 -0.90 0.55
N THR A 250 -7.78 0.31 0.68
CA THR A 250 -6.35 0.57 0.90
C THR A 250 -6.04 1.21 2.24
N GLU A 251 -7.05 1.62 3.01
CA GLU A 251 -6.91 2.32 4.28
C GLU A 251 -5.99 1.59 5.27
N SER A 252 -6.20 0.29 5.47
CA SER A 252 -5.43 -0.49 6.43
C SER A 252 -3.95 -0.56 6.07
N ILE A 253 -3.62 -0.84 4.79
CA ILE A 253 -2.22 -0.93 4.36
C ILE A 253 -1.55 0.45 4.31
N ALA A 254 -2.27 1.49 3.91
CA ALA A 254 -1.77 2.85 3.89
C ALA A 254 -1.47 3.36 5.30
N THR A 255 -2.33 3.05 6.28
CA THR A 255 -2.11 3.35 7.69
C THR A 255 -0.88 2.63 8.23
N LYS A 256 -0.76 1.30 7.99
CA LYS A 256 0.44 0.53 8.37
C LYS A 256 1.72 1.15 7.80
N LEU A 257 1.71 1.53 6.53
CA LEU A 257 2.87 2.12 5.86
C LEU A 257 3.18 3.53 6.36
N GLN A 258 2.18 4.33 6.72
CA GLN A 258 2.40 5.63 7.34
C GLN A 258 3.01 5.50 8.74
N THR A 259 2.58 4.53 9.56
CA THR A 259 3.25 4.24 10.83
C THR A 259 4.71 3.86 10.60
N GLN A 260 5.00 2.99 9.63
CA GLN A 260 6.39 2.67 9.28
C GLN A 260 7.18 3.90 8.78
N GLN A 261 6.53 4.83 8.05
CA GLN A 261 7.14 6.09 7.62
C GLN A 261 7.53 6.95 8.83
N ASN A 262 6.64 7.07 9.81
CA ASN A 262 6.89 7.82 11.04
C ASN A 262 8.04 7.18 11.85
N GLU A 263 8.02 5.86 12.04
CA GLU A 263 9.09 5.11 12.70
C GLU A 263 10.44 5.30 11.99
N LEU A 264 10.44 5.29 10.66
CA LEU A 264 11.64 5.55 9.86
C LEU A 264 12.18 6.96 10.11
N TRP A 265 11.33 7.98 10.06
CA TRP A 265 11.73 9.36 10.35
C TRP A 265 12.24 9.55 11.80
N LEU A 266 11.62 8.89 12.78
CA LEU A 266 12.09 8.88 14.17
C LEU A 266 13.46 8.22 14.30
N SER A 267 13.68 7.08 13.63
CA SER A 267 14.96 6.37 13.64
C SER A 267 16.09 7.20 13.02
N GLN A 268 15.75 8.03 12.03
CA GLN A 268 16.63 9.00 11.40
C GLN A 268 16.81 10.29 12.22
N LYS A 269 16.15 10.39 13.38
CA LYS A 269 16.19 11.53 14.30
C LYS A 269 15.73 12.86 13.67
N LYS A 270 14.80 12.80 12.71
CA LYS A 270 14.22 14.02 12.11
C LYS A 270 13.37 14.75 13.16
N SER A 271 13.52 16.06 13.29
CA SER A 271 12.59 16.86 14.10
C SER A 271 11.26 17.05 13.36
N PRO A 272 10.17 17.44 14.04
CA PRO A 272 8.95 17.85 13.38
C PRO A 272 9.19 18.97 12.35
N ASP A 273 10.09 19.91 12.63
CA ASP A 273 10.45 20.97 11.70
C ASP A 273 11.17 20.43 10.44
N ASP A 274 12.03 19.41 10.58
CA ASP A 274 12.66 18.76 9.42
C ASP A 274 11.62 18.07 8.54
N VAL A 275 10.66 17.35 9.14
CA VAL A 275 9.57 16.70 8.40
C VAL A 275 8.63 17.73 7.78
N PHE A 276 8.40 18.86 8.44
CA PHE A 276 7.57 19.95 7.91
C PHE A 276 8.15 20.52 6.61
N LYS A 277 9.47 20.79 6.59
CA LYS A 277 10.20 21.23 5.39
C LYS A 277 10.26 20.14 4.31
N LEU A 278 10.52 18.90 4.72
CA LEU A 278 10.57 17.75 3.82
C LEU A 278 9.25 17.57 3.06
N LEU A 279 8.12 17.78 3.75
CA LEU A 279 6.78 17.76 3.17
C LEU A 279 6.40 19.04 2.41
N LYS A 280 7.32 19.99 2.27
CA LYS A 280 7.14 21.28 1.60
C LYS A 280 5.99 22.11 2.18
N LEU A 281 5.79 21.99 3.50
CA LEU A 281 4.76 22.75 4.22
C LEU A 281 5.32 24.06 4.77
N ASN A 282 6.57 24.43 4.48
CA ASN A 282 7.26 25.59 5.07
C ASN A 282 7.16 26.87 4.22
N GLU A 283 6.34 26.87 3.16
CA GLU A 283 6.02 28.06 2.38
C GLU A 283 4.62 28.58 2.79
N PRO A 284 4.48 29.86 3.17
CA PRO A 284 3.22 30.38 3.65
C PRO A 284 2.20 30.45 2.50
N ASP A 285 1.32 29.45 2.45
CA ASP A 285 0.17 29.35 1.56
C ASP A 285 -1.06 28.90 2.36
N LEU A 286 -2.21 29.49 2.07
CA LEU A 286 -3.48 29.08 2.67
C LEU A 286 -3.80 27.60 2.38
N ALA A 287 -3.35 27.07 1.24
CA ALA A 287 -3.50 25.67 0.88
C ALA A 287 -2.87 24.72 1.90
N VAL A 288 -1.84 25.15 2.64
CA VAL A 288 -1.18 24.33 3.68
C VAL A 288 -2.16 23.85 4.74
N LEU A 289 -3.16 24.66 5.11
CA LEU A 289 -4.14 24.33 6.16
C LEU A 289 -5.06 23.15 5.79
N ILE A 290 -5.17 22.82 4.51
CA ILE A 290 -5.99 21.72 3.98
C ILE A 290 -5.16 20.70 3.19
N ASP A 291 -3.83 20.87 3.16
CA ASP A 291 -2.95 19.98 2.44
C ASP A 291 -2.95 18.59 3.10
N PRO A 292 -3.19 17.50 2.34
CA PRO A 292 -3.09 16.14 2.89
C PRO A 292 -1.77 15.87 3.61
N LYS A 293 -0.66 16.47 3.17
CA LYS A 293 0.65 16.34 3.82
C LYS A 293 0.67 16.91 5.24
N LEU A 294 -0.19 17.88 5.57
CA LEU A 294 -0.33 18.38 6.94
C LEU A 294 -0.91 17.31 7.89
N SER A 295 -1.79 16.44 7.39
CA SER A 295 -2.29 15.27 8.14
C SER A 295 -1.18 14.26 8.38
N ALA A 296 -0.35 13.95 7.37
CA ALA A 296 0.83 13.11 7.54
C ALA A 296 1.82 13.70 8.56
N TRP A 297 2.09 15.00 8.48
CA TRP A 297 2.95 15.70 9.45
C TRP A 297 2.37 15.64 10.87
N SER A 298 1.05 15.83 11.01
CA SER A 298 0.38 15.79 12.31
C SER A 298 0.42 14.39 12.93
N SER A 299 0.31 13.34 12.10
CA SER A 299 0.53 11.95 12.53
C SER A 299 1.94 11.76 13.07
N TYR A 300 2.95 12.25 12.35
CA TYR A 300 4.34 12.19 12.79
C TYR A 300 4.57 12.97 14.10
N LEU A 301 4.05 14.19 14.20
CA LEU A 301 4.16 15.03 15.39
C LEU A 301 3.66 14.30 16.65
N LYS A 302 2.53 13.58 16.55
CA LYS A 302 1.96 12.82 17.66
C LYS A 302 2.93 11.75 18.16
N GLU A 303 3.52 10.97 17.25
CA GLU A 303 4.50 9.94 17.61
C GLU A 303 5.80 10.54 18.12
N PHE A 304 6.27 11.64 17.52
CA PHE A 304 7.45 12.36 17.97
C PHE A 304 7.31 12.87 19.41
N ASN A 305 6.21 13.57 19.72
CA ASN A 305 5.96 14.11 21.05
C ASN A 305 5.84 12.98 22.09
N LEU A 306 5.21 11.84 21.72
CA LEU A 306 5.11 10.67 22.60
C LEU A 306 6.49 10.05 22.88
N ALA A 307 7.34 9.97 21.86
CA ALA A 307 8.68 9.39 21.97
C ALA A 307 9.70 10.35 22.63
N ASN A 308 9.41 11.65 22.69
CA ASN A 308 10.34 12.67 23.19
C ASN A 308 9.70 13.62 24.24
N PRO A 309 9.32 13.11 25.42
CA PRO A 309 8.82 13.95 26.50
C PRO A 309 9.81 15.07 26.87
N GLY A 310 9.32 16.29 27.07
CA GLY A 310 10.11 17.50 27.33
C GLY A 310 10.69 18.18 26.10
N LYS A 311 10.49 17.64 24.89
CA LYS A 311 10.86 18.25 23.61
C LYS A 311 9.67 18.41 22.67
N GLU A 312 8.46 18.41 23.23
CA GLU A 312 7.24 18.48 22.47
C GLU A 312 7.13 19.83 21.74
N THR A 313 6.54 19.79 20.55
CA THR A 313 6.13 20.98 19.80
C THR A 313 4.67 20.88 19.39
N THR A 314 4.15 21.92 18.77
CA THR A 314 2.76 22.00 18.30
C THR A 314 2.71 22.49 16.86
N LEU A 315 1.60 22.23 16.17
CA LEU A 315 1.36 22.80 14.85
C LEU A 315 1.52 24.33 14.85
N LEU A 316 0.92 25.02 15.82
CA LEU A 316 1.04 26.47 15.93
C LEU A 316 2.50 26.91 16.11
N ALA A 317 3.28 26.25 16.97
CA ALA A 317 4.68 26.60 17.20
C ALA A 317 5.52 26.41 15.93
N THR A 318 5.34 25.32 15.20
CA THR A 318 6.03 25.07 13.92
C THR A 318 5.57 26.06 12.83
N LEU A 319 4.27 26.38 12.72
CA LEU A 319 3.81 27.42 11.81
C LEU A 319 4.44 28.78 12.15
N THR A 320 4.50 29.14 13.44
CA THR A 320 5.13 30.40 13.86
C THR A 320 6.64 30.44 13.57
N SER A 321 7.35 29.31 13.73
CA SER A 321 8.79 29.25 13.43
C SER A 321 9.09 29.43 11.95
N HIS A 322 8.17 29.00 11.07
CA HIS A 322 8.32 29.11 9.61
C HIS A 322 7.74 30.38 9.00
N TYR A 323 6.62 30.87 9.52
CA TYR A 323 5.85 31.96 8.91
C TYR A 323 5.87 33.26 9.70
N THR A 324 6.51 33.29 10.86
CA THR A 324 6.45 34.37 11.86
C THR A 324 5.08 34.51 12.53
N ASP A 325 5.02 35.15 13.71
CA ASP A 325 3.75 35.43 14.38
C ASP A 325 2.79 36.26 13.50
N LEU A 326 3.32 37.26 12.79
CA LEU A 326 2.54 38.10 11.88
C LEU A 326 1.98 37.27 10.72
N GLY A 327 2.84 36.50 10.04
CA GLY A 327 2.43 35.72 8.88
C GLY A 327 1.41 34.65 9.25
N VAL A 328 1.56 33.97 10.39
CA VAL A 328 0.52 33.04 10.89
C VAL A 328 -0.77 33.80 11.18
N ALA A 329 -0.70 34.96 11.83
CA ALA A 329 -1.91 35.71 12.18
C ALA A 329 -2.70 36.13 10.93
N GLN A 330 -2.01 36.60 9.89
CA GLN A 330 -2.57 36.97 8.60
C GLN A 330 -3.14 35.75 7.85
N LEU A 331 -2.38 34.65 7.79
CA LEU A 331 -2.79 33.40 7.15
C LEU A 331 -4.11 32.87 7.73
N LEU A 332 -4.21 32.81 9.06
CA LEU A 332 -5.39 32.32 9.75
C LEU A 332 -6.57 33.29 9.59
N GLN A 333 -6.32 34.60 9.64
CA GLN A 333 -7.38 35.58 9.42
C GLN A 333 -7.96 35.52 8.00
N GLU A 334 -7.11 35.29 7.00
CA GLU A 334 -7.53 35.06 5.62
C GLU A 334 -8.30 33.75 5.48
N GLY A 335 -7.82 32.67 6.10
CA GLY A 335 -8.44 31.35 6.04
C GLY A 335 -9.85 31.28 6.62
N LYS A 336 -10.20 32.16 7.56
CA LYS A 336 -11.58 32.31 8.07
C LYS A 336 -12.60 32.71 6.98
N LYS A 337 -12.14 33.26 5.86
CA LYS A 337 -13.02 33.72 4.76
C LYS A 337 -13.50 32.57 3.86
N PHE A 338 -12.82 31.43 3.85
CA PHE A 338 -13.11 30.32 2.95
C PHE A 338 -13.71 29.14 3.72
N THR A 339 -14.83 28.59 3.22
CA THR A 339 -15.55 27.50 3.89
C THR A 339 -14.67 26.30 4.24
N LEU A 340 -13.73 25.93 3.37
CA LEU A 340 -12.86 24.76 3.55
C LEU A 340 -11.80 24.94 4.65
N THR A 341 -11.31 26.16 4.85
CA THR A 341 -10.24 26.46 5.82
C THR A 341 -10.76 27.14 7.08
N LYS A 342 -12.03 27.51 7.12
CA LYS A 342 -12.60 28.35 8.17
C LYS A 342 -12.43 27.74 9.56
N GLU A 343 -12.88 26.51 9.75
CA GLU A 343 -12.86 25.83 11.06
C GLU A 343 -11.42 25.71 11.59
N VAL A 344 -10.51 25.14 10.80
CA VAL A 344 -9.09 25.01 11.19
C VAL A 344 -8.43 26.37 11.45
N SER A 345 -8.82 27.41 10.72
CA SER A 345 -8.29 28.75 10.92
C SER A 345 -8.81 29.40 12.20
N GLU A 346 -10.07 29.22 12.53
CA GLU A 346 -10.67 29.70 13.79
C GLU A 346 -10.02 29.02 14.99
N ASP A 347 -9.84 27.69 14.94
CA ASP A 347 -9.21 26.92 16.02
C ASP A 347 -7.74 27.31 16.24
N LEU A 348 -6.95 27.37 15.16
CA LEU A 348 -5.55 27.78 15.26
C LEU A 348 -5.41 29.24 15.70
N GLN A 349 -6.33 30.14 15.32
CA GLN A 349 -6.25 31.53 15.76
C GLN A 349 -6.64 31.68 17.22
N ASN A 350 -7.62 30.90 17.70
CA ASN A 350 -7.93 30.84 19.13
C ASN A 350 -6.72 30.31 19.93
N ALA A 351 -6.02 29.29 19.42
CA ALA A 351 -4.77 28.81 20.02
C ALA A 351 -3.67 29.88 19.99
N GLN A 352 -3.55 30.65 18.90
CA GLN A 352 -2.63 31.79 18.79
C GLN A 352 -2.93 32.86 19.83
N PHE A 353 -4.20 33.25 20.00
CA PHE A 353 -4.61 34.22 21.01
C PHE A 353 -4.37 33.73 22.44
N ALA A 354 -4.66 32.45 22.71
CA ALA A 354 -4.35 31.84 23.99
C ALA A 354 -2.85 31.90 24.29
N ARG A 355 -2.00 31.56 23.31
CA ARG A 355 -0.54 31.66 23.43
C ARG A 355 -0.10 33.11 23.72
N TRP A 356 -0.52 34.08 22.93
CA TRP A 356 -0.20 35.49 23.17
C TRP A 356 -0.65 35.97 24.55
N PHE A 357 -1.83 35.54 25.00
CA PHE A 357 -2.33 35.84 26.35
C PHE A 357 -1.43 35.25 27.45
N TYR A 358 -1.05 33.97 27.35
CA TYR A 358 -0.14 33.34 28.34
C TYR A 358 1.26 33.96 28.33
N GLU A 359 1.73 34.42 27.17
CA GLU A 359 2.96 35.21 27.02
C GLU A 359 2.82 36.66 27.53
N LYS A 360 1.64 37.02 28.08
CA LYS A 360 1.31 38.35 28.62
C LYS A 360 1.44 39.48 27.60
N LYS A 361 1.23 39.19 26.31
CA LYS A 361 1.18 40.22 25.27
C LYS A 361 0.02 41.16 25.56
N THR A 362 0.31 42.46 25.58
CA THR A 362 -0.70 43.50 25.73
C THR A 362 -1.32 43.83 24.37
N GLN A 363 -2.40 44.62 24.39
CA GLN A 363 -2.97 45.18 23.17
C GLN A 363 -1.92 45.97 22.37
N ASP A 364 -1.04 46.71 23.03
CA ASP A 364 0.01 47.48 22.37
C ASP A 364 1.09 46.58 21.75
N ASP A 365 1.42 45.46 22.42
CA ASP A 365 2.34 44.47 21.86
C ASP A 365 1.79 43.85 20.58
N ILE A 366 0.50 43.48 20.57
CA ILE A 366 -0.15 42.93 19.36
C ILE A 366 -0.30 44.00 18.28
N PHE A 367 -0.61 45.25 18.65
CA PHE A 367 -0.64 46.36 17.69
C PHE A 367 0.70 46.53 16.97
N ASN A 368 1.80 46.47 17.72
CA ASN A 368 3.16 46.56 17.16
C ASN A 368 3.54 45.32 16.36
N LEU A 369 3.18 44.11 16.82
CA LEU A 369 3.42 42.85 16.13
C LEU A 369 2.73 42.82 14.75
N LEU A 370 1.53 43.38 14.67
CA LEU A 370 0.75 43.52 13.44
C LEU A 370 1.25 44.66 12.54
N ASN A 371 2.31 45.38 12.93
CA ASN A 371 2.85 46.54 12.20
C ASN A 371 1.80 47.62 11.86
N LEU A 372 0.77 47.75 12.70
CA LEU A 372 -0.30 48.73 12.49
C LEU A 372 0.22 50.17 12.70
N LYS A 373 -0.30 51.12 11.91
CA LYS A 373 0.07 52.53 12.02
C LYS A 373 -1.00 53.34 12.75
N ARG A 374 -0.60 54.17 13.72
CA ARG A 374 -1.54 54.91 14.60
C ARG A 374 -2.54 55.79 13.85
N ASP A 375 -2.16 56.34 12.71
CA ASP A 375 -2.96 57.23 11.87
C ASP A 375 -3.87 56.50 10.87
N THR A 376 -3.53 55.28 10.45
CA THR A 376 -4.27 54.56 9.39
C THR A 376 -4.78 53.18 9.76
N TRP A 377 -4.54 52.68 10.99
CA TRP A 377 -4.85 51.29 11.34
C TRP A 377 -6.33 50.93 11.18
N LEU A 378 -7.28 51.86 11.38
CA LEU A 378 -8.71 51.56 11.29
C LEU A 378 -9.17 50.98 9.94
N THR A 379 -8.42 51.25 8.86
CA THR A 379 -8.69 50.74 7.51
C THR A 379 -7.78 49.58 7.11
N ASP A 380 -6.82 49.20 7.96
CA ASP A 380 -5.91 48.08 7.72
C ASP A 380 -6.65 46.73 7.82
N SER A 381 -6.30 45.77 6.95
CA SER A 381 -6.90 44.44 6.96
C SER A 381 -6.62 43.68 8.27
N ASP A 382 -5.46 43.93 8.88
CA ASP A 382 -4.97 43.19 10.04
C ASP A 382 -5.61 43.70 11.35
N THR A 383 -6.30 44.84 11.29
CA THR A 383 -7.06 45.39 12.42
C THR A 383 -8.15 44.44 12.91
N MET A 384 -8.66 43.54 12.07
CA MET A 384 -9.58 42.50 12.52
C MET A 384 -8.93 41.59 13.58
N ILE A 385 -7.67 41.20 13.36
CA ILE A 385 -6.91 40.33 14.27
C ILE A 385 -6.79 40.99 15.65
N LEU A 386 -6.41 42.27 15.69
CA LEU A 386 -6.32 43.04 16.93
C LEU A 386 -7.67 43.12 17.67
N ARG A 387 -8.76 43.37 16.93
CA ARG A 387 -10.12 43.44 17.52
C ARG A 387 -10.55 42.11 18.11
N GLU A 388 -10.28 41.01 17.41
CA GLU A 388 -10.60 39.66 17.89
C GLU A 388 -9.75 39.28 19.10
N TYR A 389 -8.44 39.57 19.08
CA TYR A 389 -7.58 39.36 20.24
C TYR A 389 -8.05 40.14 21.46
N ASN A 390 -8.40 41.42 21.31
CA ASN A 390 -8.92 42.23 22.41
C ASN A 390 -10.23 41.68 22.98
N ARG A 391 -11.09 41.10 22.14
CA ARG A 391 -12.32 40.43 22.57
C ARG A 391 -11.99 39.16 23.37
N PHE A 392 -11.06 38.35 22.88
CA PHE A 392 -10.53 37.18 23.58
C PHE A 392 -9.93 37.56 24.94
N TYR A 393 -9.02 38.54 24.96
CA TYR A 393 -8.32 39.03 26.14
C TYR A 393 -9.29 39.50 27.23
N LYS A 394 -10.32 40.29 26.86
CA LYS A 394 -11.37 40.73 27.79
C LYS A 394 -12.15 39.55 28.35
N LYS A 395 -12.60 38.63 27.50
CA LYS A 395 -13.38 37.46 27.90
C LYS A 395 -12.65 36.59 28.92
N VAL A 396 -11.33 36.43 28.76
CA VAL A 396 -10.50 35.64 29.69
C VAL A 396 -10.21 36.40 30.99
N ASN A 397 -10.11 37.73 30.96
CA ASN A 397 -9.78 38.56 32.15
C ASN A 397 -10.99 39.04 32.96
N THR A 398 -12.22 38.94 32.46
CA THR A 398 -13.42 39.17 33.27
C THR A 398 -13.80 37.90 34.03
N PRO A 399 -13.79 37.88 35.38
CA PRO A 399 -14.34 36.76 36.14
C PRO A 399 -15.84 36.63 35.84
N ASN A 400 -16.31 35.40 35.65
CA ASN A 400 -17.75 35.08 35.57
C ASN A 400 -18.47 35.44 36.87
#